data_AF-A0A2V7Y5K1-F1
#
_entry.id   AF-A0A2V7Y5K1-F1
#
_cell.length_a   1.000
_cell.length_b   1.000
_cell.length_c   1.000
_cell.angle_alpha   90.00
_cell.angle_beta   90.00
_cell.angle_gamma   90.00
#
_symmetry.space_group_name_H-M   'P 1'
#
loop_
_entity.id
_entity.type
_entity.pdbx_description
1 polymer ?
#
loop_
_entity_poly.entity_id
_entity_poly.type
_entity_poly.pdbx_seq_one_letter_code
_entity_poly.pdbx_strand_id
1 'polypeptide(L)'
;MTLGAGRAEADGKAVIGQVRLYSPYATTVDRALKGARQRLARPGCQRVFSDFHDAAGRPLQEELERMGATGEEFLGELLFYDGSEGDRCLRGATLAYTFPGSRVVFVCAAEFARSARHDPFLTEAALIHESLHSLGLGENPPTSAAITARVMSRCRQ
;
A
#
# COMPACT_ATOMS: atom_id res chain seq x y z
N MET A 1 -14.30 34.19 -12.45
CA MET A 1 -12.87 33.82 -12.33
C MET A 1 -12.28 34.56 -11.15
N THR A 2 -12.10 33.88 -10.02
CA THR A 2 -11.17 34.32 -8.99
C THR A 2 -10.56 33.07 -8.38
N LEU A 3 -9.26 32.91 -8.61
CA LEU A 3 -8.40 31.83 -8.12
C LEU A 3 -8.36 31.86 -6.59
N GLY A 4 -8.81 30.78 -5.95
CA GLY A 4 -8.54 30.54 -4.53
C GLY A 4 -7.07 30.17 -4.35
N ALA A 5 -6.28 31.13 -3.90
CA ALA A 5 -4.89 30.92 -3.50
C ALA A 5 -4.84 29.93 -2.33
N GLY A 6 -4.27 28.75 -2.57
CA GLY A 6 -3.89 27.82 -1.50
C GLY A 6 -2.89 28.52 -0.58
N ARG A 7 -3.26 28.67 0.70
CA ARG A 7 -2.34 29.11 1.75
C ARG A 7 -1.24 28.08 1.90
N ALA A 8 0.00 28.51 1.71
CA ALA A 8 1.17 27.77 2.11
C ALA A 8 1.20 27.72 3.65
N GLU A 9 1.13 26.51 4.21
CA GLU A 9 1.50 26.26 5.61
C GLU A 9 2.89 25.61 5.63
N ALA A 10 3.79 26.25 6.37
CA ALA A 10 5.19 25.91 6.50
C ALA A 10 5.35 24.78 7.52
N ASP A 11 5.49 23.53 7.04
CA ASP A 11 6.27 22.48 7.71
C ASP A 11 6.39 21.22 6.81
N GLY A 12 7.14 21.27 5.70
CA GLY A 12 7.74 20.12 4.99
C GLY A 12 6.87 18.90 4.56
N LYS A 13 5.58 18.83 4.89
CA LYS A 13 4.69 17.68 4.70
C LYS A 13 3.81 17.92 3.49
N ALA A 14 3.85 17.00 2.53
CA ALA A 14 2.94 17.01 1.40
C ALA A 14 1.73 16.11 1.69
N VAL A 15 0.56 16.66 1.39
CA VAL A 15 -0.73 16.00 1.48
C VAL A 15 -1.22 15.79 0.05
N ILE A 16 -1.20 14.55 -0.45
CA ILE A 16 -1.71 14.21 -1.79
C ILE A 16 -2.81 13.16 -1.61
N GLY A 17 -4.08 13.57 -1.67
CA GLY A 17 -5.21 12.65 -1.47
C GLY A 17 -5.17 12.00 -0.08
N GLN A 18 -4.87 10.70 -0.03
CA GLN A 18 -4.70 9.85 1.15
C GLN A 18 -3.24 9.71 1.63
N VAL A 19 -2.28 10.30 0.91
CA VAL A 19 -0.85 10.28 1.21
C VAL A 19 -0.46 11.45 2.12
N ARG A 20 0.20 11.16 3.23
CA ARG A 20 0.61 12.08 4.31
C ARG A 20 2.10 11.84 4.63
N LEU A 21 2.97 12.25 3.71
CA LEU A 21 4.43 12.07 3.80
C LEU A 21 5.18 13.39 3.73
N TYR A 22 6.45 13.42 4.16
CA TYR A 22 7.34 14.54 3.86
C TYR A 22 7.53 14.72 2.34
N SER A 23 7.66 15.98 1.93
CA SER A 23 7.27 16.47 0.59
C SER A 23 8.00 15.92 -0.65
N PRO A 24 9.25 15.39 -0.65
CA PRO A 24 9.77 14.76 -1.88
C PRO A 24 9.20 13.34 -2.13
N TYR A 25 8.79 12.62 -1.07
CA TYR A 25 8.44 11.20 -1.19
C TYR A 25 6.95 10.97 -1.48
N ALA A 26 6.08 11.92 -1.12
CA ALA A 26 4.64 11.80 -1.31
C ALA A 26 4.25 11.54 -2.77
N THR A 27 4.91 12.20 -3.73
CA THR A 27 4.65 12.00 -5.17
C THR A 27 5.08 10.61 -5.67
N THR A 28 6.10 10.03 -5.05
CA THR A 28 6.56 8.67 -5.38
C THR A 28 5.57 7.64 -4.87
N VAL A 29 5.07 7.82 -3.65
CA VAL A 29 4.02 6.96 -3.08
C VAL A 29 2.71 7.09 -3.86
N ASP A 30 2.27 8.30 -4.20
CA ASP A 30 1.07 8.53 -5.02
C ASP A 30 1.16 7.84 -6.39
N ARG A 31 2.33 7.89 -7.05
CA ARG A 31 2.56 7.18 -8.31
C ARG A 31 2.45 5.67 -8.14
N ALA A 32 3.10 5.10 -7.12
CA ALA A 32 3.01 3.67 -6.83
C ALA A 32 1.58 3.24 -6.47
N LEU A 33 0.84 4.08 -5.74
CA LEU A 33 -0.56 3.82 -5.40
C LEU A 33 -1.44 3.77 -6.65
N LYS A 34 -1.28 4.71 -7.59
CA LYS A 34 -1.97 4.70 -8.88
C LYS A 34 -1.64 3.46 -9.70
N GLY A 35 -0.36 3.07 -9.78
CA GLY A 35 0.06 1.85 -10.47
C GLY A 35 -0.51 0.57 -9.85
N ALA A 36 -0.46 0.46 -8.52
CA ALA A 36 -1.03 -0.64 -7.77
C ALA A 36 -2.55 -0.78 -8.02
N ARG A 37 -3.29 0.34 -7.98
CA ARG A 37 -4.72 0.37 -8.31
C ARG A 37 -5.01 -0.08 -9.74
N GLN A 38 -4.27 0.43 -10.72
CA GLN A 38 -4.41 0.00 -12.13
C GLN A 38 -4.18 -1.50 -12.32
N ARG A 39 -3.31 -2.12 -11.51
CA ARG A 39 -3.14 -3.58 -11.52
C ARG A 39 -4.31 -4.30 -10.87
N LEU A 40 -4.78 -3.83 -9.73
CA LEU A 40 -5.95 -4.40 -9.03
C LEU A 40 -7.24 -4.30 -9.85
N ALA A 41 -7.32 -3.39 -10.82
CA ALA A 41 -8.42 -3.37 -11.80
C ALA A 41 -8.42 -4.59 -12.75
N ARG A 42 -7.30 -5.33 -12.84
CA ARG A 42 -7.17 -6.48 -13.76
C ARG A 42 -7.68 -7.76 -13.10
N PRO A 43 -8.49 -8.59 -13.79
CA PRO A 43 -9.01 -9.84 -13.22
C PRO A 43 -7.93 -10.80 -12.70
N GLY A 44 -6.75 -10.80 -13.35
CA GLY A 44 -5.63 -11.64 -12.93
C GLY A 44 -5.05 -11.28 -11.56
N CYS A 45 -4.94 -9.98 -11.28
CA CYS A 45 -4.40 -9.46 -10.04
C CYS A 45 -5.42 -9.54 -8.90
N GLN A 46 -6.72 -9.35 -9.18
CA GLN A 46 -7.80 -9.47 -8.18
C GLN A 46 -7.81 -10.83 -7.46
N ARG A 47 -7.40 -11.90 -8.14
CA ARG A 47 -7.29 -13.24 -7.55
C ARG A 47 -6.35 -13.32 -6.35
N VAL A 48 -5.49 -12.32 -6.14
CA VAL A 48 -4.65 -12.25 -4.94
C VAL A 48 -5.49 -12.30 -3.65
N PHE A 49 -6.69 -11.72 -3.62
CA PHE A 49 -7.53 -11.72 -2.41
C PHE A 49 -8.17 -13.07 -2.11
N SER A 50 -8.28 -13.95 -3.10
CA SER A 50 -8.72 -15.34 -2.90
C SER A 50 -7.56 -16.28 -2.57
N ASP A 51 -6.31 -15.87 -2.77
CA ASP A 51 -5.13 -16.68 -2.44
C ASP A 51 -4.78 -16.65 -0.94
N PHE A 52 -5.31 -15.67 -0.21
CA PHE A 52 -5.00 -15.42 1.19
C PHE A 52 -6.25 -15.42 2.06
N HIS A 53 -6.05 -15.73 3.34
CA HIS A 53 -7.13 -15.85 4.32
C HIS A 53 -6.83 -14.99 5.54
N ASP A 54 -7.88 -14.50 6.19
CA ASP A 54 -7.79 -13.82 7.49
C ASP A 54 -7.46 -14.82 8.62
N ALA A 55 -7.33 -14.30 9.85
CA ALA A 55 -7.06 -15.12 11.03
C ALA A 55 -8.17 -16.15 11.36
N ALA A 56 -9.38 -15.98 10.83
CA ALA A 56 -10.48 -16.93 10.98
C ALA A 56 -10.51 -17.97 9.85
N GLY A 57 -9.57 -17.91 8.89
CA GLY A 57 -9.50 -18.81 7.75
C GLY A 57 -10.46 -18.45 6.61
N ARG A 58 -11.02 -17.24 6.59
CA ARG A 58 -11.89 -16.78 5.50
C ARG A 58 -11.06 -16.10 4.41
N PRO A 59 -11.32 -16.33 3.12
CA PRO A 59 -10.66 -15.61 2.04
C PRO A 59 -10.80 -14.10 2.21
N LEU A 60 -9.74 -13.33 1.94
CA LEU A 60 -9.80 -11.86 2.01
C LEU A 60 -10.76 -11.28 0.95
N GLN A 61 -11.05 -12.04 -0.10
CA GLN A 61 -12.08 -11.70 -1.08
C GLN A 61 -13.47 -11.57 -0.44
N GLU A 62 -13.81 -12.41 0.56
CA GLU A 62 -15.09 -12.31 1.27
C GLU A 62 -15.16 -11.04 2.14
N GLU A 63 -14.02 -10.59 2.67
CA GLU A 63 -13.92 -9.33 3.41
C GLU A 63 -14.26 -8.13 2.51
N LEU A 64 -13.68 -8.10 1.30
CA LEU A 64 -13.98 -7.09 0.28
C LEU A 64 -15.46 -7.10 -0.13
N GLU A 65 -16.02 -8.28 -0.38
CA GLU A 65 -17.44 -8.44 -0.74
C GLU A 65 -18.37 -7.96 0.37
N ARG A 66 -18.05 -8.26 1.63
CA ARG A 66 -18.84 -7.78 2.78
C ARG A 66 -18.84 -6.25 2.89
N MET A 67 -17.73 -5.61 2.53
CA MET A 67 -17.64 -4.16 2.47
C MET A 67 -18.29 -3.55 1.20
N GLY A 68 -18.65 -4.38 0.22
CA GLY A 68 -19.13 -3.92 -1.08
C GLY A 68 -18.07 -3.20 -1.90
N ALA A 69 -16.78 -3.54 -1.70
CA ALA A 69 -15.65 -2.88 -2.33
C ALA A 69 -14.87 -3.85 -3.23
N THR A 70 -14.31 -3.34 -4.32
CA THR A 70 -13.23 -4.00 -5.04
C THR A 70 -11.89 -3.78 -4.33
N GLY A 71 -10.88 -4.59 -4.67
CA GLY A 71 -9.53 -4.37 -4.16
C GLY A 71 -8.94 -3.02 -4.58
N GLU A 72 -9.29 -2.51 -5.76
CA GLU A 72 -8.85 -1.20 -6.23
C GLU A 72 -9.42 -0.07 -5.33
N GLU A 73 -10.71 -0.12 -5.06
CA GLU A 73 -11.40 0.85 -4.21
C GLU A 73 -10.86 0.79 -2.79
N PHE A 74 -10.75 -0.42 -2.22
CA PHE A 74 -10.22 -0.61 -0.87
C PHE A 74 -8.81 -0.04 -0.71
N LEU A 75 -7.89 -0.33 -1.66
CA LEU A 75 -6.55 0.25 -1.64
C LEU A 75 -6.58 1.79 -1.73
N GLY A 76 -7.55 2.34 -2.47
CA GLY A 76 -7.79 3.78 -2.54
C GLY A 76 -8.25 4.42 -1.23
N GLU A 77 -8.84 3.65 -0.31
CA GLU A 77 -9.31 4.13 1.00
C GLU A 77 -8.24 4.11 2.09
N LEU A 78 -7.14 3.36 1.89
CA LEU A 78 -6.07 3.28 2.87
C LEU A 78 -5.34 4.63 3.01
N LEU A 79 -4.93 4.94 4.24
CA LEU A 79 -4.17 6.14 4.55
C LEU A 79 -2.67 5.81 4.59
N PHE A 80 -1.87 6.59 3.87
CA PHE A 80 -0.42 6.36 3.77
C PHE A 80 0.31 7.43 4.57
N TYR A 81 1.03 7.04 5.62
CA TYR A 81 1.77 7.93 6.49
C TYR A 81 3.27 7.72 6.39
N ASP A 82 4.04 8.75 6.71
CA ASP A 82 5.47 8.59 6.89
C ASP A 82 5.78 7.70 8.11
N GLY A 83 6.46 6.59 7.88
CA GLY A 83 6.91 5.66 8.90
C GLY A 83 8.39 5.75 9.23
N SER A 84 9.12 6.71 8.66
CA SER A 84 10.60 6.71 8.63
C SER A 84 11.25 6.70 10.03
N GLU A 85 10.56 7.18 11.05
CA GLU A 85 11.04 7.17 12.45
C GLU A 85 10.72 5.87 13.21
N GLY A 86 9.96 4.95 12.62
CA GLY A 86 9.57 3.69 13.24
C GLY A 86 10.64 2.60 13.12
N ASP A 87 10.74 1.74 14.14
CA ASP A 87 11.71 0.63 14.21
C ASP A 87 11.77 -0.25 12.95
N ARG A 88 10.62 -0.51 12.30
CA ARG A 88 10.57 -1.33 11.07
C ARG A 88 11.29 -0.67 9.89
N CYS A 89 11.27 0.67 9.82
CA CYS A 89 12.00 1.41 8.79
C CYS A 89 13.48 1.56 9.15
N LEU A 90 13.79 1.76 10.44
CA LEU A 90 15.18 1.92 10.92
C LEU A 90 16.03 0.65 10.75
N ARG A 91 15.44 -0.54 10.78
CA ARG A 91 16.15 -1.81 10.54
C ARG A 91 16.60 -2.00 9.07
N GLY A 92 16.09 -1.18 8.15
CA GLY A 92 16.36 -1.29 6.72
C GLY A 92 15.61 -2.45 6.03
N ALA A 93 15.50 -2.37 4.70
CA ALA A 93 14.82 -3.32 3.80
C ALA A 93 13.27 -3.32 3.80
N THR A 94 12.60 -2.75 4.79
CA THR A 94 11.14 -2.54 4.75
C THR A 94 10.78 -1.40 3.79
N LEU A 95 9.83 -1.61 2.88
CA LEU A 95 9.34 -0.55 1.99
C LEU A 95 8.11 0.16 2.58
N ALA A 96 7.19 -0.62 3.11
CA ALA A 96 6.01 -0.18 3.82
C ALA A 96 5.63 -1.25 4.83
N TYR A 97 4.79 -0.90 5.79
CA TYR A 97 4.19 -1.87 6.69
C TYR A 97 2.82 -1.38 7.17
N THR A 98 1.95 -2.32 7.49
CA THR A 98 0.73 -2.07 8.26
C THR A 98 0.60 -3.10 9.39
N PHE A 99 -0.49 -3.00 10.14
CA PHE A 99 -0.91 -4.00 11.12
C PHE A 99 -2.18 -4.68 10.62
N PRO A 100 -2.39 -5.97 10.91
CA PRO A 100 -3.61 -6.66 10.49
C PRO A 100 -4.89 -5.90 10.88
N GLY A 101 -5.76 -5.64 9.91
CA GLY A 101 -7.01 -4.89 10.10
C GLY A 101 -6.88 -3.35 10.15
N SER A 102 -5.67 -2.81 10.10
CA SER A 102 -5.44 -1.35 10.11
C SER A 102 -5.76 -0.72 8.76
N ARG A 103 -6.34 0.48 8.78
CA ARG A 103 -6.52 1.34 7.58
C ARG A 103 -5.32 2.24 7.29
N VAL A 104 -4.27 2.16 8.10
CA VAL A 104 -3.06 2.98 7.99
C VAL A 104 -1.88 2.13 7.52
N VAL A 105 -1.24 2.57 6.45
CA VAL A 105 0.02 2.02 5.92
C VAL A 105 1.13 3.03 6.21
N PHE A 106 2.16 2.59 6.91
CA PHE A 106 3.37 3.37 7.16
C PHE A 106 4.38 3.08 6.06
N VAL A 107 4.90 4.14 5.44
CA VAL A 107 5.87 4.04 4.34
C VAL A 107 7.26 4.40 4.84
N CYS A 108 8.24 3.53 4.59
CA CYS A 108 9.65 3.80 4.85
C CYS A 108 10.19 4.64 3.70
N ALA A 109 10.10 5.96 3.82
CA ALA A 109 10.11 6.87 2.68
C ALA A 109 11.41 6.80 1.85
N ALA A 110 12.57 6.71 2.50
CA ALA A 110 13.87 6.63 1.84
C ALA A 110 14.06 5.29 1.09
N GLU A 111 13.79 4.16 1.75
CA GLU A 111 13.83 2.81 1.19
C GLU A 111 12.85 2.67 0.03
N PHE A 112 11.61 3.12 0.21
CA PHE A 112 10.56 3.10 -0.80
C PHE A 112 10.98 3.91 -2.03
N ALA A 113 11.45 5.14 -1.85
CA ALA A 113 11.89 5.98 -2.96
C ALA A 113 13.11 5.42 -3.70
N ARG A 114 14.05 4.81 -2.97
CA ARG A 114 15.18 4.09 -3.58
C ARG A 114 14.70 2.90 -4.40
N SER A 115 13.80 2.08 -3.84
CA SER A 115 13.22 0.95 -4.57
C SER A 115 12.45 1.40 -5.79
N ALA A 116 11.63 2.45 -5.70
CA ALA A 116 10.84 2.96 -6.82
C ALA A 116 11.69 3.41 -8.01
N ARG A 117 12.96 3.81 -7.80
CA ARG A 117 13.89 4.15 -8.89
C ARG A 117 14.45 2.92 -9.61
N HIS A 118 14.53 1.77 -8.92
CA HIS A 118 15.12 0.54 -9.46
C HIS A 118 14.06 -0.43 -9.96
N ASP A 119 12.99 -0.62 -9.20
CA ASP A 119 11.86 -1.48 -9.51
C ASP A 119 10.55 -0.82 -9.00
N PRO A 120 9.89 0.00 -9.84
CA PRO A 120 8.59 0.60 -9.50
C PRO A 120 7.52 -0.45 -9.21
N PHE A 121 7.58 -1.61 -9.87
CA PHE A 121 6.59 -2.66 -9.67
C PHE A 121 6.71 -3.28 -8.28
N LEU A 122 7.92 -3.42 -7.74
CA LEU A 122 8.11 -3.89 -6.37
C LEU A 122 7.43 -2.96 -5.35
N THR A 123 7.49 -1.64 -5.56
CA THR A 123 6.80 -0.69 -4.67
C THR A 123 5.28 -0.74 -4.78
N GLU A 124 4.76 -0.96 -5.99
CA GLU A 124 3.32 -1.18 -6.20
C GLU A 124 2.87 -2.48 -5.51
N ALA A 125 3.65 -3.55 -5.67
CA ALA A 125 3.40 -4.85 -5.04
C ALA A 125 3.46 -4.76 -3.51
N ALA A 126 4.36 -3.93 -2.95
CA ALA A 126 4.41 -3.69 -1.51
C ALA A 126 3.13 -3.00 -1.01
N LEU A 127 2.56 -2.03 -1.73
CA LEU A 127 1.30 -1.41 -1.29
C LEU A 127 0.12 -2.39 -1.38
N ILE A 128 0.08 -3.26 -2.40
CA ILE A 128 -0.92 -4.33 -2.50
C ILE A 128 -0.72 -5.33 -1.35
N HIS A 129 0.52 -5.70 -1.04
CA HIS A 129 0.84 -6.55 0.11
C HIS A 129 0.26 -5.97 1.40
N GLU A 130 0.54 -4.70 1.70
CA GLU A 130 0.03 -4.09 2.92
C GLU A 130 -1.51 -4.05 2.93
N SER A 131 -2.17 -3.91 1.78
CA SER A 131 -3.63 -4.00 1.72
C SER A 131 -4.17 -5.38 2.15
N LEU A 132 -3.41 -6.47 1.93
CA LEU A 132 -3.81 -7.80 2.41
C LEU A 132 -3.78 -7.87 3.94
N HIS A 133 -2.76 -7.29 4.56
CA HIS A 133 -2.72 -7.14 6.02
C HIS A 133 -3.83 -6.23 6.51
N SER A 134 -4.12 -5.11 5.83
CA SER A 134 -5.27 -4.26 6.16
C SER A 134 -6.61 -5.00 6.09
N LEU A 135 -6.75 -6.02 5.25
CA LEU A 135 -7.92 -6.92 5.18
C LEU A 135 -7.93 -8.02 6.25
N GLY A 136 -6.89 -8.10 7.09
CA GLY A 136 -6.83 -9.04 8.21
C GLY A 136 -5.94 -10.26 7.97
N LEU A 137 -5.14 -10.30 6.91
CA LEU A 137 -4.09 -11.29 6.77
C LEU A 137 -3.12 -11.18 7.97
N GLY A 138 -2.92 -12.28 8.68
CA GLY A 138 -1.97 -12.34 9.79
C GLY A 138 -0.52 -12.24 9.33
N GLU A 139 0.38 -12.04 10.30
CA GLU A 139 1.83 -12.11 10.04
C GLU A 139 2.34 -13.53 10.31
N ASN A 140 3.05 -14.13 9.34
CA ASN A 140 3.83 -15.37 9.48
C ASN A 140 3.16 -16.54 10.25
N PRO A 141 2.57 -17.54 9.56
CA PRO A 141 2.56 -17.78 8.11
C PRO A 141 1.42 -17.06 7.36
N PRO A 142 1.59 -16.76 6.04
CA PRO A 142 2.79 -16.95 5.21
C PRO A 142 3.87 -15.89 5.47
N THR A 143 5.09 -16.10 4.95
CA THR A 143 6.18 -15.12 5.08
C THR A 143 5.95 -13.89 4.23
N SER A 144 6.44 -12.74 4.70
CA SER A 144 6.35 -11.48 3.95
C SER A 144 6.91 -11.62 2.52
N ALA A 145 8.04 -12.33 2.35
CA ALA A 145 8.61 -12.62 1.04
C ALA A 145 7.68 -13.48 0.17
N ALA A 146 7.01 -14.48 0.75
CA ALA A 146 6.06 -15.33 0.02
C ALA A 146 4.80 -14.54 -0.39
N ILE A 147 4.31 -13.64 0.46
CA ILE A 147 3.19 -12.74 0.15
C ILE A 147 3.58 -11.85 -1.04
N THR A 148 4.69 -11.14 -0.95
CA THR A 148 5.17 -10.25 -2.03
C THR A 148 5.39 -11.02 -3.34
N ALA A 149 6.02 -12.19 -3.29
CA ALA A 149 6.23 -13.02 -4.49
C ALA A 149 4.90 -13.43 -5.13
N ARG A 150 3.88 -13.75 -4.33
CA ARG A 150 2.55 -14.09 -4.85
C ARG A 150 1.85 -12.88 -5.47
N VAL A 151 1.88 -11.73 -4.81
CA VAL A 151 1.36 -10.46 -5.35
C VAL A 151 2.03 -10.17 -6.70
N MET A 152 3.36 -10.25 -6.75
CA MET A 152 4.11 -10.01 -7.98
C MET A 152 3.69 -10.97 -9.09
N SER A 153 3.53 -12.26 -8.78
CA SER A 153 3.07 -13.28 -9.74
C SER A 153 1.67 -12.99 -10.29
N ARG A 154 0.72 -12.60 -9.43
CA ARG A 154 -0.66 -12.28 -9.84
C ARG A 154 -0.77 -10.97 -10.62
N CYS A 155 0.08 -9.99 -10.33
CA CYS A 155 -0.12 -8.60 -10.73
C CYS A 155 0.89 -8.06 -11.75
N ARG A 156 1.90 -8.84 -12.18
CA ARG A 156 2.97 -8.37 -13.08
C ARG A 156 2.47 -7.97 -14.47
N GLN A 157 1.50 -8.72 -15.01
CA GLN A 157 0.97 -8.58 -16.37
C GLN A 157 0.00 -7.42 -16.47
#